data_AF-A0A261GEQ4-F1
#
_entry.id   AF-A0A261GEQ4-F1
#
_cell.length_a   1.000
_cell.length_b   1.000
_cell.length_c   1.000
_cell.angle_alpha   90.00
_cell.angle_beta   90.00
_cell.angle_gamma   90.00
#
_symmetry.space_group_name_H-M   'P 1'
#
loop_
_entity.id
_entity.type
_entity.pdbx_description
1 polymer ?
#
loop_
_entity_poly.entity_id
_entity_poly.type
_entity_poly.pdbx_seq_one_letter_code
_entity_poly.pdbx_strand_id
1 'polypeptide(L)'
;MKKIHNWKNHKIQVFSRAVAKHLWCTVSLGVVIDGNKMYQSPDSFRIKGSIKFEIEEDGNAIQCQLISIPPSSVIYSRYKLVVGNSDIYQGGVRAENWYILYGLMTILCVYFVSTVIT
;
A
#
# COMPACT_ATOMS: atom_id res chain seq x y z
N MET A 1 -3.07 -7.59 2.98
CA MET A 1 -2.61 -8.09 4.31
C MET A 1 -1.86 -6.95 4.96
N LYS A 2 -2.24 -6.54 6.17
CA LYS A 2 -1.66 -5.38 6.86
C LYS A 2 -0.38 -5.80 7.60
N LYS A 3 0.64 -4.95 7.59
CA LYS A 3 1.86 -5.18 8.37
C LYS A 3 1.93 -4.14 9.48
N ILE A 4 2.02 -4.62 10.70
CA ILE A 4 2.02 -3.80 11.92
C ILE A 4 3.47 -3.64 12.35
N HIS A 5 3.89 -2.40 12.56
CA HIS A 5 5.14 -2.04 13.21
C HIS A 5 4.81 -1.33 14.50
N ASN A 6 5.35 -1.83 15.61
CA ASN A 6 5.27 -1.15 16.89
C ASN A 6 6.53 -0.29 17.01
N TRP A 7 6.34 1.01 17.13
CA TRP A 7 7.43 1.94 17.38
C TRP A 7 7.09 2.73 18.65
N LYS A 8 7.90 2.54 19.70
CA LYS A 8 7.63 3.01 21.05
C LYS A 8 6.20 2.63 21.50
N ASN A 9 5.33 3.61 21.71
CA ASN A 9 3.93 3.43 22.12
C ASN A 9 2.93 3.59 20.96
N HIS A 10 3.41 3.78 19.73
CA HIS A 10 2.59 3.98 18.54
C HIS A 10 2.54 2.72 17.67
N LYS A 11 1.34 2.40 17.20
CA LYS A 11 1.07 1.29 16.30
C LYS A 11 0.95 1.79 14.86
N ILE A 12 1.99 1.59 14.08
CA ILE A 12 2.06 1.99 12.67
C ILE A 12 1.66 0.79 11.81
N GLN A 13 0.49 0.87 11.20
CA GLN A 13 -0.01 -0.16 10.29
C GLN A 13 0.20 0.28 8.84
N VAL A 14 0.95 -0.50 8.08
CA VAL A 14 1.11 -0.28 6.65
C VAL A 14 0.20 -1.24 5.90
N PHE A 15 -0.56 -0.71 4.94
CA PHE A 15 -1.42 -1.50 4.07
C PHE A 15 -1.21 -1.11 2.61
N SER A 16 -1.66 -1.99 1.73
CA SER A 16 -1.54 -1.85 0.29
C SER A 16 -2.87 -2.21 -0.35
N ARG A 17 -3.28 -1.44 -1.36
CA ARG A 17 -4.50 -1.66 -2.13
C ARG A 17 -4.21 -1.53 -3.61
N ALA A 18 -4.65 -2.51 -4.40
CA ALA A 18 -4.65 -2.41 -5.85
C ALA A 18 -5.73 -1.40 -6.27
N VAL A 19 -5.37 -0.45 -7.12
CA VAL A 19 -6.27 0.57 -7.66
C VAL A 19 -6.22 0.44 -9.17
N ALA A 20 -7.39 0.30 -9.80
CA ALA A 20 -7.51 0.34 -11.25
C ALA A 20 -7.46 1.81 -11.69
N LYS A 21 -6.45 2.18 -12.49
CA LYS A 21 -6.29 3.53 -13.01
C LYS A 21 -5.78 3.48 -14.45
N HIS A 22 -6.48 4.15 -15.36
CA HIS A 22 -6.14 4.23 -16.80
C HIS A 22 -5.96 2.84 -17.46
N LEU A 23 -6.93 1.93 -17.30
CA LEU A 23 -6.85 0.53 -17.78
C LEU A 23 -5.69 -0.30 -17.21
N TRP A 24 -4.91 0.24 -16.27
CA TRP A 24 -3.82 -0.45 -15.60
C TRP A 24 -4.16 -0.68 -14.13
N CYS A 25 -3.74 -1.82 -13.60
CA CYS A 25 -3.76 -2.05 -12.16
C CYS A 25 -2.45 -1.53 -11.56
N THR A 26 -2.56 -0.54 -10.68
CA THR A 26 -1.45 -0.05 -9.86
C THR A 26 -1.67 -0.40 -8.41
N VAL A 27 -0.64 -0.29 -7.58
CA VAL A 27 -0.73 -0.54 -6.15
C VAL A 27 -0.49 0.76 -5.40
N SER A 28 -1.46 1.16 -4.59
CA SER A 28 -1.35 2.28 -3.67
C SER A 28 -0.97 1.79 -2.27
N LEU A 29 -0.06 2.52 -1.63
CA LEU A 29 0.34 2.28 -0.24
C LEU A 29 -0.36 3.29 0.68
N GLY A 30 -0.68 2.83 1.88
CA GLY A 30 -1.19 3.69 2.94
C GLY A 30 -0.68 3.26 4.30
N VAL A 31 -0.73 4.20 5.23
CA VAL A 31 -0.32 4.05 6.62
C VAL A 31 -1.46 4.46 7.52
N VAL A 32 -1.72 3.68 8.56
CA VAL A 32 -2.64 4.01 9.66
C VAL A 32 -1.85 4.06 10.95
N ILE A 33 -2.00 5.13 11.71
CA ILE A 33 -1.31 5.34 12.99
C ILE A 33 -2.37 5.28 14.09
N ASP A 34 -2.17 4.38 15.05
CA ASP A 34 -3.04 4.16 16.22
C ASP A 34 -4.51 3.95 15.88
N GLY A 35 -4.80 3.47 14.66
CA GLY A 35 -6.16 3.26 14.17
C GLY A 35 -6.92 4.52 13.73
N ASN A 36 -6.41 5.72 14.03
CA ASN A 36 -7.15 6.98 13.84
C ASN A 36 -6.60 7.87 12.71
N LYS A 37 -5.28 7.95 12.52
CA LYS A 37 -4.69 8.82 11.48
C LYS A 37 -4.31 7.98 10.26
N MET A 38 -4.99 8.21 9.13
CA MET A 38 -4.78 7.49 7.88
C MET A 38 -4.13 8.40 6.84
N TYR A 39 -2.92 8.03 6.40
CA TYR A 39 -2.19 8.71 5.33
C TYR A 39 -2.11 7.79 4.13
N GLN A 40 -2.70 8.21 3.00
CA GLN A 40 -2.55 7.52 1.72
C GLN A 40 -1.59 8.27 0.82
N SER A 41 -0.87 7.53 -0.04
CA SER A 41 -0.12 8.17 -1.11
C SER A 41 -1.10 9.00 -1.93
N PRO A 42 -0.77 10.27 -2.25
CA PRO A 42 -1.58 11.06 -3.15
C PRO A 42 -1.76 10.27 -4.45
N ASP A 43 -2.97 10.38 -5.01
CA ASP A 43 -3.53 9.62 -6.12
C ASP A 43 -2.74 9.78 -7.46
N SER A 44 -1.52 10.29 -7.41
CA SER A 44 -0.61 10.34 -8.54
C SER A 44 -0.06 8.94 -8.85
N PHE A 45 -0.15 8.55 -10.11
CA PHE A 45 0.43 7.34 -10.69
C PHE A 45 1.96 7.37 -10.58
N ARG A 46 2.50 7.09 -9.39
CA ARG A 46 3.94 7.09 -9.13
C ARG A 46 4.38 5.73 -8.60
N ILE A 47 5.21 5.07 -9.41
CA ILE A 47 5.90 3.82 -9.07
C ILE A 47 6.82 4.02 -7.84
N LYS A 48 7.25 5.26 -7.60
CA LYS A 48 7.93 5.75 -6.40
C LYS A 48 7.06 6.80 -5.70
N GLY A 49 6.25 6.37 -4.74
CA GLY A 49 5.51 7.23 -3.83
C GLY A 49 6.28 7.40 -2.52
N SER A 50 6.44 8.63 -2.05
CA SER A 50 6.86 8.89 -0.68
C SER A 50 5.72 9.57 0.07
N ILE A 51 5.24 8.94 1.13
CA ILE A 51 4.22 9.51 2.02
C ILE A 51 4.97 10.12 3.19
N LYS A 52 4.95 11.45 3.28
CA LYS A 52 5.44 12.17 4.46
C LYS A 52 4.26 12.34 5.41
N PHE A 53 4.45 12.00 6.67
CA PHE A 53 3.45 12.17 7.71
C PHE A 53 4.15 12.50 9.02
N GLU A 54 3.44 13.16 9.92
CA GLU A 54 3.99 13.60 11.20
C GLU A 54 3.30 12.85 12.33
N ILE A 55 4.09 12.30 13.25
CA ILE A 55 3.60 11.70 14.48
C ILE A 55 3.92 12.68 15.61
N GLU A 56 2.90 13.11 16.34
CA GLU A 56 3.09 13.89 17.56
C GLU A 56 3.32 12.91 18.72
N GLU A 57 4.51 12.97 19.32
CA GLU A 57 4.84 12.23 20.53
C GLU A 57 5.39 13.22 21.56
N ASP A 58 4.77 13.26 22.74
CA ASP A 58 5.24 14.04 23.90
C ASP A 58 5.50 15.54 23.59
N GLY A 59 4.65 16.13 22.73
CA GLY A 59 4.74 17.53 22.31
C GLY A 59 5.73 17.81 21.18
N ASN A 60 6.43 16.80 20.65
CA ASN A 60 7.33 16.93 19.50
C ASN A 60 6.73 16.26 18.25
N ALA A 61 6.67 17.01 17.15
CA ALA A 61 6.28 16.49 15.84
C ALA A 61 7.46 15.77 15.18
N ILE A 62 7.38 14.45 15.07
CA ILE A 62 8.40 13.61 14.45
C ILE A 62 8.01 13.36 13.00
N GLN A 63 8.86 13.84 12.08
CA GLN A 63 8.66 13.60 10.65
C GLN A 63 8.96 12.13 10.31
N CYS A 64 7.96 11.48 9.76
CA CYS A 64 8.03 10.11 9.26
C CYS A 64 7.86 10.11 7.74
N GLN A 65 8.60 9.24 7.07
CA GLN A 65 8.53 9.07 5.62
C GLN A 65 8.38 7.59 5.27
N LEU A 66 7.26 7.25 4.65
CA LEU A 66 7.08 5.95 3.99
C LEU A 66 7.52 6.09 2.53
N ILE A 67 8.61 5.42 2.18
CA ILE A 67 9.14 5.37 0.82
C ILE A 67 8.73 4.05 0.19
N SER A 68 8.01 4.10 -0.93
CA SER A 68 7.76 2.91 -1.73
C SER A 68 9.02 2.51 -2.48
N ILE A 69 9.41 1.25 -2.36
CA ILE A 69 10.47 0.68 -3.18
C ILE A 69 9.76 0.14 -4.43
N PRO A 70 10.11 0.65 -5.63
CA PRO A 70 9.43 0.30 -6.86
C PRO A 70 9.44 -1.23 -7.05
N PRO A 71 8.33 -1.81 -7.51
CA PRO A 71 8.06 -3.23 -7.32
C PRO A 71 8.76 -4.11 -8.37
N SER A 72 8.87 -5.40 -8.03
CA SER A 72 9.12 -6.51 -8.95
C SER A 72 7.82 -7.25 -9.36
N SER A 73 6.64 -6.87 -8.86
CA SER A 73 5.35 -7.55 -9.14
C SER A 73 4.11 -6.67 -8.92
N VAL A 74 3.02 -6.97 -9.64
CA VAL A 74 1.75 -6.20 -9.69
C VAL A 74 0.92 -6.28 -8.39
N ILE A 75 1.19 -7.27 -7.52
CA ILE A 75 0.36 -7.57 -6.35
C ILE A 75 1.10 -7.31 -5.03
N TYR A 76 2.42 -7.13 -5.10
CA TYR A 76 3.31 -7.05 -3.95
C TYR A 76 4.11 -5.75 -3.98
N SER A 77 4.00 -4.97 -2.91
CA SER A 77 4.74 -3.71 -2.78
C SER A 77 5.71 -3.79 -1.61
N ARG A 78 6.96 -3.38 -1.87
CA ARG A 78 7.99 -3.21 -0.85
C ARG A 78 8.00 -1.76 -0.38
N TYR A 79 8.27 -1.54 0.89
CA TYR A 79 8.33 -0.20 1.48
C TYR A 79 9.46 -0.11 2.49
N LYS A 80 9.96 1.12 2.64
CA LYS A 80 10.89 1.55 3.66
C LYS A 80 10.22 2.66 4.45
N LEU A 81 9.94 2.43 5.71
CA LEU A 81 9.45 3.42 6.64
C LEU A 81 10.66 4.00 7.37
N VAL A 82 10.84 5.31 7.27
CA VAL A 82 11.86 6.08 7.99
C VAL A 82 11.14 6.91 9.05
N VAL A 83 11.47 6.71 10.32
CA VAL A 83 10.91 7.48 11.45
C VAL A 83 12.02 8.38 11.99
N GLY A 84 11.83 9.70 11.90
CA GLY A 84 12.85 10.68 12.25
C GLY A 84 14.12 10.51 11.42
N ASN A 85 15.27 10.48 12.10
CA ASN A 85 16.60 10.43 11.45
C ASN A 85 17.30 9.07 11.56
N SER A 86 16.78 8.08 12.29
CA SER A 86 17.51 6.86 12.62
C SER A 86 16.76 5.56 12.31
N ASP A 87 15.43 5.55 12.45
CA ASP A 87 14.71 4.29 12.52
C ASP A 87 14.16 3.90 11.16
N ILE A 88 14.72 2.81 10.62
CA ILE A 88 14.41 2.31 9.29
C ILE A 88 13.73 0.95 9.42
N TYR A 89 12.43 0.91 9.15
CA TYR A 89 11.69 -0.33 9.01
C TYR A 89 11.53 -0.69 7.54
N GLN A 90 11.83 -1.93 7.18
CA GLN A 90 11.60 -2.44 5.85
C GLN A 90 10.55 -3.54 5.88
N GLY A 91 9.67 -3.54 4.89
CA GLY A 91 8.61 -4.53 4.79
C GLY A 91 8.10 -4.67 3.39
N GLY A 92 7.26 -5.69 3.21
CA GLY A 92 6.41 -5.77 2.05
C GLY A 92 5.01 -6.15 2.47
N VAL A 93 4.06 -5.62 1.72
CA VAL A 93 2.63 -5.84 1.91
C VAL A 93 2.02 -6.24 0.59
N ARG A 94 1.13 -7.23 0.67
CA ARG A 94 0.32 -7.69 -0.45
C ARG A 94 -0.95 -6.86 -0.51
N ALA A 95 -1.33 -6.43 -1.72
CA ALA A 95 -2.58 -5.72 -1.96
C ALA A 95 -3.76 -6.49 -1.36
N GLU A 96 -4.59 -5.83 -0.54
CA GLU A 96 -5.71 -6.51 0.14
C GLU A 96 -6.73 -7.07 -0.83
N ASN A 97 -7.03 -6.33 -1.88
CA ASN A 97 -8.04 -6.65 -2.89
C ASN A 97 -7.48 -7.38 -4.12
N TRP A 98 -6.35 -8.07 -3.97
CA TRP A 98 -5.73 -8.81 -5.08
C TRP A 98 -6.67 -9.84 -5.73
N TYR A 99 -7.58 -10.43 -4.94
CA TYR A 99 -8.54 -11.44 -5.39
C TYR A 99 -9.60 -10.87 -6.34
N ILE A 100 -9.91 -9.56 -6.27
CA ILE A 100 -10.88 -8.91 -7.17
C ILE A 100 -10.36 -8.97 -8.61
N LEU A 101 -9.06 -8.81 -8.78
CA LEU A 101 -8.37 -8.88 -10.06
C LEU A 101 -8.51 -10.28 -10.70
N TYR A 102 -8.25 -11.33 -9.90
CA TYR A 102 -8.46 -12.70 -10.36
C TYR A 102 -9.92 -13.00 -10.64
N GLY A 103 -10.84 -12.52 -9.80
CA GLY A 103 -12.29 -12.68 -9.98
C GLY A 103 -12.77 -12.11 -11.32
N LEU A 104 -12.38 -10.87 -11.65
CA LEU A 104 -12.70 -10.26 -12.94
C LEU A 104 -12.12 -11.05 -14.11
N MET A 105 -10.87 -11.53 -13.99
CA MET A 105 -10.25 -12.34 -15.04
C MET A 105 -10.97 -13.67 -15.26
N THR A 106 -11.37 -14.36 -14.19
CA THR A 106 -12.16 -15.59 -14.30
C THR A 106 -13.53 -15.34 -14.94
N ILE A 107 -14.23 -14.26 -14.59
CA ILE A 107 -15.51 -13.91 -15.21
C ILE A 107 -15.33 -13.65 -16.70
N LEU A 108 -14.31 -12.89 -17.07
CA LEU A 108 -13.98 -12.63 -18.49
C LEU A 108 -13.65 -13.92 -19.24
N CYS A 109 -12.87 -14.83 -18.67
CA CYS A 109 -12.58 -16.12 -19.27
C CYS A 109 -13.84 -16.96 -19.46
N VAL A 110 -14.68 -17.09 -18.44
CA VAL A 110 -15.94 -17.86 -18.52
C VAL A 110 -16.87 -17.27 -19.57
N TYR A 111 -17.01 -15.94 -19.58
CA TYR A 111 -17.81 -15.23 -20.58
C TYR A 111 -17.27 -15.48 -22.00
N PHE A 112 -15.96 -15.32 -22.21
CA PHE A 112 -15.33 -15.52 -23.51
C PHE A 112 -15.50 -16.96 -24.01
N VAL A 113 -15.28 -17.94 -23.14
CA VAL A 113 -15.51 -19.37 -23.44
C VAL A 113 -16.98 -19.61 -23.82
N SER A 114 -17.93 -19.03 -23.10
CA SER A 114 -19.36 -19.18 -23.41
C SER A 114 -19.76 -18.53 -24.74
N THR A 115 -19.14 -17.41 -25.13
CA THR A 115 -19.45 -16.71 -26.39
C THR A 115 -18.74 -17.27 -27.62
N VAL A 116 -17.66 -18.04 -27.45
CA VAL A 116 -16.87 -18.60 -28.56
C VAL A 116 -17.22 -20.06 -28.83
N ILE A 117 -17.69 -20.79 -27.82
CA ILE A 117 -18.04 -22.23 -27.94
C ILE A 117 -19.53 -22.43 -28.29
N THR A 118 -20.36 -21.39 -28.17
CA THR A 118 -21.77 -21.41 -28.61
C THR A 118 -21.90 -20.77 -29.98
#